data_AF-A0A7R9A382-F1
#
_entry.id   AF-A0A7R9A382-F1
#
_cell.length_a   1.000
_cell.length_b   1.000
_cell.length_c   1.000
_cell.angle_alpha   90.00
_cell.angle_beta   90.00
_cell.angle_gamma   90.00
#
_symmetry.space_group_name_H-M   'P 1'
#
loop_
_entity.id
_entity.type
_entity.pdbx_description
1 polymer ?
#
loop_
_entity_poly.entity_id
_entity_poly.type
_entity_poly.pdbx_seq_one_letter_code
_entity_poly.pdbx_strand_id
1 'polypeptide(L)'
;MNESVNKENFSSGDEVHLAEIVKEHPEVESRRYDADSLHKKNHAWKMIHDAYNSSCPSGNTRSLDQLMELWNRLKVKATQDRDQQRKDVT
;
A
#
# COMPACT_ATOMS: atom_id res chain seq x y z
N MET A 1 -17.86 -2.41 -25.97
CA MET A 1 -16.79 -1.53 -25.47
C MET A 1 -16.01 -2.35 -24.47
N ASN A 2 -14.93 -2.99 -24.91
CA ASN A 2 -14.07 -3.78 -24.04
C ASN A 2 -13.00 -2.81 -23.53
N GLU A 3 -13.27 -2.17 -22.40
CA GLU A 3 -12.27 -1.38 -21.70
C GLU A 3 -11.29 -2.37 -21.06
N SER A 4 -10.25 -2.73 -21.82
CA SER A 4 -9.06 -3.34 -21.26
C SER A 4 -8.43 -2.32 -20.34
N VAL A 5 -8.85 -2.33 -19.07
CA VAL A 5 -8.26 -1.54 -18.00
C VAL A 5 -6.77 -1.87 -18.01
N ASN A 6 -5.97 -0.96 -18.56
CA ASN A 6 -4.52 -1.03 -18.48
C ASN A 6 -4.22 -1.11 -16.99
N LYS A 7 -3.81 -2.30 -16.54
CA LYS A 7 -3.27 -2.53 -15.21
C LYS A 7 -1.90 -1.84 -15.21
N GLU A 8 -1.90 -0.51 -15.23
CA GLU A 8 -0.67 0.25 -15.23
C GLU A 8 0.09 -0.17 -13.98
N ASN A 9 1.27 -0.75 -14.18
CA ASN A 9 2.10 -1.17 -13.08
C ASN A 9 2.41 0.05 -12.23
N PHE A 10 2.31 -0.10 -10.91
CA PHE A 10 2.76 0.92 -9.98
C PHE A 10 4.26 1.17 -10.22
N SER A 11 4.62 2.44 -10.36
CA SER A 11 6.02 2.84 -10.47
C SER A 11 6.70 2.79 -9.09
N SER A 12 8.03 2.85 -9.07
CA SER A 12 8.76 3.00 -7.80
C SER A 12 8.39 4.30 -7.06
N GLY A 13 7.97 5.34 -7.78
CA GLY A 13 7.44 6.57 -7.17
C GLY A 13 6.11 6.34 -6.46
N ASP A 14 5.22 5.54 -7.06
CA ASP A 14 3.95 5.16 -6.43
C ASP A 14 4.16 4.31 -5.18
N GLU A 15 5.13 3.40 -5.21
CA GLU A 15 5.53 2.60 -4.06
C GLU A 15 5.99 3.46 -2.88
N VAL A 16 6.88 4.43 -3.14
CA VAL A 16 7.41 5.35 -2.12
C VAL A 16 6.29 6.23 -1.58
N HIS A 17 5.48 6.80 -2.46
CA HIS A 17 4.37 7.68 -2.08
C HIS A 17 3.34 6.98 -1.21
N LEU A 18 2.91 5.77 -1.58
CA LEU A 18 2.02 4.97 -0.74
C LEU A 18 2.65 4.68 0.62
N ALA A 19 3.93 4.32 0.66
CA ALA A 19 4.63 4.01 1.91
C ALA A 19 4.72 5.24 2.84
N GLU A 20 4.89 6.44 2.31
CA GLU A 20 4.88 7.68 3.08
C GLU A 20 3.52 7.97 3.70
N ILE A 21 2.44 7.84 2.92
CA ILE A 21 1.08 8.05 3.44
C ILE A 21 0.72 7.00 4.49
N VAL A 22 1.08 5.73 4.26
CA VAL A 22 0.79 4.63 5.19
C VAL A 22 1.49 4.81 6.54
N LYS A 23 2.68 5.43 6.59
CA LYS A 23 3.39 5.71 7.87
C LYS A 23 2.59 6.59 8.81
N GLU A 24 1.76 7.50 8.28
CA GLU A 24 0.88 8.36 9.07
C GLU A 24 -0.34 7.61 9.63
N HIS A 25 -0.56 6.36 9.21
CA HIS A 25 -1.71 5.53 9.56
C HIS A 25 -1.30 4.17 10.15
N PRO A 26 -0.64 4.10 11.33
CA PRO A 26 -0.15 2.85 11.93
C PRO A 26 -1.26 1.83 12.24
N GLU A 27 -2.51 2.29 12.31
CA GLU A 27 -3.73 1.49 12.44
C GLU A 27 -3.77 0.32 11.43
N VAL A 28 -3.32 0.56 10.19
CA VAL A 28 -3.34 -0.44 9.10
C VAL A 28 -2.34 -1.57 9.31
N GLU A 29 -1.31 -1.35 10.14
CA GLU A 29 -0.31 -2.34 10.51
C GLU A 29 -0.67 -3.12 11.78
N SER A 30 -1.72 -2.72 12.49
CA SER A 30 -2.18 -3.40 13.70
C SER A 30 -2.45 -4.88 13.43
N ARG A 31 -1.97 -5.77 14.30
CA ARG A 31 -2.27 -7.21 14.23
C ARG A 31 -3.63 -7.58 14.83
N ARG A 32 -4.34 -6.61 15.40
CA ARG A 32 -5.64 -6.83 16.05
C ARG A 32 -6.74 -7.06 15.03
N TYR A 33 -7.70 -7.92 15.37
CA TYR A 33 -8.82 -8.34 14.51
C TYR A 33 -10.18 -8.19 15.19
N ASP A 34 -10.27 -7.49 16.32
CA ASP A 34 -11.55 -7.09 16.89
C ASP A 34 -12.30 -6.11 15.97
N ALA A 35 -13.61 -6.01 16.15
CA ALA A 35 -14.49 -5.21 15.29
C ALA A 35 -14.08 -3.72 15.25
N ASP A 36 -13.62 -3.17 16.38
CA ASP A 36 -13.14 -1.79 16.48
C ASP A 36 -11.85 -1.59 15.66
N SER A 37 -10.89 -2.51 15.82
CA SER A 37 -9.65 -2.50 15.04
C SER A 37 -9.90 -2.66 13.54
N LEU A 38 -10.87 -3.49 13.12
CA LEU A 38 -11.23 -3.64 11.72
C LEU A 38 -11.88 -2.36 11.18
N HIS A 39 -12.72 -1.70 11.97
CA HIS A 39 -13.33 -0.42 11.59
C HIS A 39 -12.27 0.67 11.41
N LYS A 40 -11.33 0.79 12.35
CA LYS A 40 -10.21 1.74 12.29
C LYS A 40 -9.31 1.50 11.09
N LYS A 41 -8.97 0.24 10.80
CA LYS A 41 -8.22 -0.14 9.60
C LYS A 41 -8.93 0.27 8.31
N ASN A 42 -10.22 -0.04 8.21
CA ASN A 42 -11.01 0.32 7.03
C ASN A 42 -11.12 1.84 6.87
N HIS A 43 -11.27 2.58 7.97
CA HIS A 43 -11.29 4.03 7.95
C HIS A 43 -9.93 4.60 7.51
N ALA A 44 -8.83 4.09 8.06
CA ALA A 44 -7.48 4.47 7.67
C ALA A 44 -7.21 4.19 6.18
N TRP A 45 -7.62 3.02 5.66
CA TRP A 45 -7.48 2.72 4.23
C TRP A 45 -8.25 3.68 3.33
N LYS A 46 -9.43 4.14 3.75
CA LYS A 46 -10.17 5.19 3.02
C LYS A 46 -9.41 6.51 3.02
N MET A 47 -8.87 6.92 4.17
CA MET A 47 -8.05 8.13 4.26
C MET A 47 -6.80 8.04 3.38
N ILE A 48 -6.10 6.90 3.41
CA ILE A 48 -4.93 6.64 2.55
C ILE A 48 -5.31 6.73 1.07
N HIS A 49 -6.44 6.11 0.69
CA HIS A 49 -6.93 6.14 -0.69
C HIS A 49 -7.21 7.57 -1.16
N ASP A 50 -7.91 8.35 -0.34
CA ASP A 50 -8.26 9.72 -0.69
C ASP A 50 -7.00 10.61 -0.74
N ALA A 51 -6.07 10.45 0.20
CA ALA A 51 -4.79 11.15 0.20
C ALA A 51 -3.94 10.81 -1.02
N TYR A 52 -3.80 9.51 -1.34
CA TYR A 52 -3.04 9.03 -2.49
C TYR A 52 -3.62 9.54 -3.81
N ASN A 53 -4.94 9.45 -3.99
CA ASN A 53 -5.60 9.90 -5.21
C ASN A 53 -5.62 11.43 -5.35
N SER A 54 -5.71 12.17 -4.25
CA SER A 54 -5.65 13.64 -4.26
C SER A 54 -4.25 14.18 -4.59
N SER A 55 -3.22 13.40 -4.31
CA SER A 55 -1.82 13.74 -4.58
C SER A 55 -1.22 12.97 -5.75
N CYS A 56 -2.07 12.24 -6.50
CA CYS A 56 -1.64 11.31 -7.54
C CYS A 56 -0.91 12.04 -8.68
N PRO A 57 0.43 11.86 -8.83
CA PRO A 57 1.21 12.58 -9.84
C PRO A 57 0.91 12.10 -11.27
N SER A 58 0.45 10.86 -11.40
CA SER A 58 0.22 10.17 -12.67
C SER A 58 -1.17 10.41 -13.26
N GLY A 59 -2.06 11.10 -12.53
CA GLY A 59 -3.43 11.40 -12.98
C GLY A 59 -4.36 10.17 -13.02
N ASN A 60 -3.84 8.98 -12.69
CA ASN A 60 -4.61 7.73 -12.66
C ASN A 60 -4.95 7.33 -11.23
N THR A 61 -6.21 7.52 -10.88
CA THR A 61 -6.77 7.12 -9.60
C THR A 61 -6.68 5.61 -9.41
N ARG A 62 -6.33 5.18 -8.21
CA ARG A 62 -6.20 3.77 -7.84
C ARG A 62 -7.32 3.39 -6.90
N SER A 63 -7.82 2.17 -7.06
CA SER A 63 -8.83 1.64 -6.14
C SER A 63 -8.21 1.27 -4.80
N LEU A 64 -9.04 1.26 -3.76
CA LEU A 64 -8.64 0.87 -2.41
C LEU A 64 -8.01 -0.54 -2.39
N ASP A 65 -8.57 -1.49 -3.13
CA ASP A 65 -8.03 -2.85 -3.26
C ASP A 65 -6.63 -2.86 -3.90
N GLN A 66 -6.39 -2.01 -4.91
CA GLN A 66 -5.09 -1.92 -5.57
C GLN A 66 -4.01 -1.37 -4.61
N LEU A 67 -4.35 -0.37 -3.80
CA LEU A 67 -3.43 0.19 -2.79
C LEU A 67 -3.13 -0.82 -1.68
N MET A 68 -4.16 -1.54 -1.22
CA MET A 68 -3.97 -2.62 -0.24
C MET A 68 -3.09 -3.75 -0.79
N GLU A 69 -3.29 -4.15 -2.05
CA GLU A 69 -2.45 -5.15 -2.71
C GLU A 69 -1.01 -4.67 -2.85
N LEU A 70 -0.80 -3.41 -3.28
CA LEU A 70 0.52 -2.81 -3.40
C LEU A 70 1.26 -2.84 -2.06
N TRP A 71 0.60 -2.41 -0.99
CA TRP A 71 1.20 -2.40 0.35
C TRP A 71 1.59 -3.81 0.82
N ASN A 72 0.74 -4.82 0.59
CA ASN A 72 1.07 -6.19 0.92
C ASN A 72 2.32 -6.68 0.17
N ARG A 73 2.45 -6.35 -1.13
CA ARG A 73 3.64 -6.66 -1.92
C ARG A 73 4.89 -5.97 -1.36
N LEU A 74 4.79 -4.70 -0.98
CA LEU A 74 5.89 -3.95 -0.37
C LEU A 74 6.38 -4.59 0.94
N LYS A 75 5.47 -5.06 1.78
CA LYS A 75 5.83 -5.76 3.03
C LYS A 75 6.55 -7.08 2.78
N VAL A 76 6.10 -7.83 1.77
CA VAL A 76 6.77 -9.08 1.37
C VAL A 76 8.17 -8.79 0.84
N LYS A 77 8.30 -7.80 -0.06
CA LYS A 77 9.59 -7.34 -0.61
C LYS A 77 10.56 -6.90 0.50
N ALA A 78 10.10 -6.08 1.44
CA ALA A 78 10.92 -5.64 2.58
C ALA A 78 11.38 -6.81 3.47
N THR A 79 10.57 -7.86 3.61
CA THR A 79 10.95 -9.06 4.35
C THR A 79 12.02 -9.85 3.60
N GLN A 80 11.86 -10.01 2.28
CA GLN A 80 12.82 -10.70 1.41
C GLN A 80 14.17 -9.99 1.38
N ASP A 81 14.18 -8.66 1.25
CA ASP A 81 15.41 -7.86 1.26
C ASP A 81 16.18 -8.03 2.58
N ARG A 82 15.47 -8.06 3.71
CA ARG A 82 16.08 -8.30 5.03
C ARG A 82 16.69 -9.70 5.15
N ASP A 83 16.00 -10.72 4.62
CA ASP A 83 16.49 -12.10 4.67
C ASP A 83 17.65 -12.34 3.69
N GLN A 84 17.69 -11.62 2.57
CA GLN A 84 18.83 -11.62 1.66
C GLN A 84 20.06 -10.97 2.31
N GLN A 85 19.90 -9.79 2.94
CA GLN A 85 20.98 -9.11 3.67
C GLN A 85 21.60 -9.96 4.79
N ARG A 86 20.84 -10.86 5.42
CA ARG A 86 21.37 -11.78 6.43
C ARG A 86 22.28 -12.86 5.84
N LYS A 87 22.03 -13.28 4.61
CA LYS A 87 22.81 -14.32 3.92
C LYS A 87 24.10 -13.78 3.35
N ASP A 88 24.11 -12.54 2.87
CA ASP A 88 25.31 -11.90 2.33
C ASP A 88 26.35 -11.52 3.42
N VAL A 89 25.97 -11.55 4.70
CA VAL A 89 26.85 -11.23 5.85
C VAL A 89 27.43 -12.49 6.52
N THR A 90 27.12 -13.70 6.03
CA THR A 90 27.65 -14.98 6.54
C THR A 90 28.49 -15.69 5.49
#